data_AF-A0A933GUQ6-F1
#
_entry.id   AF-A0A933GUQ6-F1
#
_cell.length_a   1.000
_cell.length_b   1.000
_cell.length_c   1.000
_cell.angle_alpha   90.00
_cell.angle_beta   90.00
_cell.angle_gamma   90.00
#
_symmetry.space_group_name_H-M   'P 1'
#
loop_
_entity.id
_entity.type
_entity.pdbx_description
1 polymer ?
#
loop_
_entity_poly.entity_id
_entity_poly.type
_entity_poly.pdbx_seq_one_letter_code
_entity_poly.pdbx_strand_id
1 'polypeptide(L)'
;MLAASDFLTAVTLLASHRRQRGGKGVSCKRADVLRLALDEYQSHAPEVERGLMAAQRLLLRERIFEAQNIPYTTQLIPLGVICSIVGERFEQEAVKAKLARWYWCGVFGQLYGSATEGRFAFDAVQVPVWIGGGEEPRTVRDASFAPVRLLSMQSRLSAAYKGLMALLLQKGSLDFVGGDSIELTTYSELGIDIHHVFPKKHCLGKKYPREKWNSVVNKAPLTAKTNRAIGGSAPSDYLAKIEKSSAMAPERLDEILRTHMIDPVALRNDAFDTFLRHRAAGLLDLIERATGKAVVGRDSEETVNAFGGSLVANAIATMP
;
A
#
# COMPACT_ATOMS: atom_id res chain seq x y z
N MET A 1 6.74 13.25 11.24
CA MET A 1 5.67 12.71 10.36
C MET A 1 4.28 13.04 10.88
N LEU A 2 4.02 12.93 12.17
CA LEU A 2 2.78 13.40 12.78
C LEU A 2 2.85 14.91 13.06
N ALA A 3 1.72 15.60 12.92
CA ALA A 3 1.58 16.96 13.44
C ALA A 3 1.50 16.92 14.97
N ALA A 4 1.80 18.04 15.64
CA ALA A 4 1.68 18.14 17.10
C ALA A 4 0.27 17.79 17.61
N SER A 5 -0.76 18.16 16.84
CA SER A 5 -2.16 17.79 17.12
C SER A 5 -2.41 16.29 17.08
N ASP A 6 -1.76 15.56 16.16
CA ASP A 6 -1.94 14.12 16.02
C ASP A 6 -1.26 13.37 17.16
N PHE A 7 -0.10 13.85 17.62
CA PHE A 7 0.56 13.31 18.79
C PHE A 7 -0.30 13.48 20.05
N LEU A 8 -0.84 14.67 20.30
CA LEU A 8 -1.78 14.90 21.39
C LEU A 8 -3.03 14.02 21.28
N THR A 9 -3.54 13.80 20.06
CA THR A 9 -4.65 12.88 19.81
C THR A 9 -4.30 11.44 20.19
N ALA A 10 -3.10 10.98 19.83
CA ALA A 10 -2.61 9.65 20.21
C ALA A 10 -2.44 9.49 21.73
N VAL A 11 -1.86 10.49 22.41
CA VAL A 11 -1.73 10.49 23.88
C VAL A 11 -3.11 10.48 24.54
N THR A 12 -4.04 11.30 24.05
CA THR A 12 -5.43 11.32 24.54
C THR A 12 -6.12 9.97 24.36
N LEU A 13 -5.91 9.33 23.20
CA LEU A 13 -6.47 8.02 22.89
C LEU A 13 -5.92 6.94 23.84
N LEU A 14 -4.61 6.92 24.09
CA LEU A 14 -3.99 5.99 25.03
C LEU A 14 -4.49 6.23 26.46
N ALA A 15 -4.51 7.49 26.92
CA ALA A 15 -5.05 7.86 28.24
C ALA A 15 -6.50 7.40 28.40
N SER A 16 -7.34 7.66 27.40
CA SER A 16 -8.74 7.23 27.40
C SER A 16 -8.89 5.70 27.42
N HIS A 17 -8.04 4.97 26.71
CA HIS A 17 -8.01 3.51 26.76
C HIS A 17 -7.61 2.99 28.15
N ARG A 18 -6.61 3.60 28.81
CA ARG A 18 -6.21 3.20 30.17
C ARG A 18 -7.30 3.48 31.22
N ARG A 19 -8.08 4.55 31.04
CA ARG A 19 -9.27 4.85 31.88
C ARG A 19 -10.45 3.90 31.67
N GLN A 20 -10.54 3.19 30.55
CA GLN A 20 -11.68 2.34 30.19
C GLN A 20 -12.00 1.27 31.26
N ARG A 21 -11.03 0.93 32.12
CA ARG A 21 -11.26 0.10 33.32
C ARG A 21 -12.37 0.61 34.24
N GLY A 22 -12.82 1.87 34.11
CA GLY A 22 -13.93 2.50 34.86
C GLY A 22 -15.26 2.66 34.11
N GLY A 23 -15.51 1.95 32.99
CA GLY A 23 -16.83 1.89 32.34
C GLY A 23 -17.18 3.03 31.36
N LYS A 24 -16.28 4.01 31.15
CA LYS A 24 -16.42 5.04 30.10
C LYS A 24 -15.84 4.55 28.77
N GLY A 25 -16.52 4.85 27.66
CA GLY A 25 -16.03 4.53 26.31
C GLY A 25 -14.74 5.27 25.95
N VAL A 26 -13.92 4.66 25.10
CA VAL A 26 -12.68 5.27 24.59
C VAL A 26 -13.02 6.38 23.60
N SER A 27 -12.40 7.55 23.73
CA SER A 27 -12.59 8.68 22.83
C SER A 27 -11.33 9.55 22.75
N CYS A 28 -11.11 10.16 21.59
CA CYS A 28 -9.99 11.07 21.32
C CYS A 28 -10.44 12.27 20.48
N LYS A 29 -11.70 12.70 20.63
CA LYS A 29 -12.23 13.85 19.90
C LYS A 29 -11.52 15.12 20.36
N ARG A 30 -11.62 16.21 19.60
CA ARG A 30 -11.06 17.52 19.99
C ARG A 30 -11.41 17.94 21.44
N ALA A 31 -12.66 17.71 21.88
CA ALA A 31 -13.08 18.02 23.24
C ALA A 31 -12.41 17.13 24.32
N ASP A 32 -11.96 15.93 23.95
CA ASP A 32 -11.20 15.04 24.84
C ASP A 32 -9.74 15.47 24.90
N VAL A 33 -9.15 15.89 23.77
CA VAL A 33 -7.79 16.45 23.71
C VAL A 33 -7.67 17.69 24.59
N LEU A 34 -8.66 18.58 24.56
CA LEU A 34 -8.70 19.77 25.42
C LEU A 34 -8.89 19.45 26.92
N ARG A 35 -9.34 18.23 27.25
CA ARG A 35 -9.54 17.77 28.64
C ARG A 35 -8.42 16.84 29.12
N LEU A 36 -7.38 16.61 28.31
CA LEU A 36 -6.25 15.79 28.70
C LEU A 36 -5.52 16.46 29.88
N ALA A 37 -5.47 15.78 31.01
CA ALA A 37 -4.79 16.30 32.19
C ALA A 37 -3.26 16.23 32.01
N LEU A 38 -2.52 17.12 32.68
CA LEU A 38 -1.07 17.22 32.53
C LEU A 38 -0.35 15.95 33.00
N ASP A 39 -0.80 15.37 34.11
CA ASP A 39 -0.29 14.12 34.67
C ASP A 39 -0.53 12.93 33.72
N GLU A 40 -1.70 12.85 33.09
CA GLU A 40 -1.98 11.85 32.06
C GLU A 40 -1.08 12.03 30.84
N TYR A 41 -0.87 13.26 30.38
CA TYR A 41 0.04 13.56 29.29
C TYR A 41 1.47 13.10 29.63
N GLN A 42 1.99 13.51 30.79
CA GLN A 42 3.35 13.18 31.23
C GLN A 42 3.56 11.66 31.37
N SER A 43 2.52 10.94 31.82
CA SER A 43 2.57 9.49 31.98
C SER A 43 2.55 8.74 30.64
N HIS A 44 1.72 9.18 29.70
CA HIS A 44 1.43 8.43 28.48
C HIS A 44 2.20 8.90 27.24
N ALA A 45 2.70 10.14 27.20
CA ALA A 45 3.48 10.63 26.06
C ALA A 45 4.72 9.75 25.75
N PRO A 46 5.53 9.33 26.74
CA PRO A 46 6.66 8.43 26.47
C PRO A 46 6.23 7.04 25.97
N GLU A 47 5.07 6.53 26.40
CA GLU A 47 4.53 5.26 25.88
C GLU A 47 4.13 5.39 24.41
N VAL A 48 3.46 6.49 24.05
CA VAL A 48 3.08 6.77 22.65
C VAL A 48 4.31 6.96 21.77
N GLU A 49 5.33 7.64 22.26
CA GLU A 49 6.58 7.80 21.52
C GLU A 49 7.22 6.45 21.18
N ARG A 50 7.36 5.55 22.16
CA ARG A 50 7.85 4.18 21.92
C ARG A 50 6.95 3.39 20.96
N GLY A 51 5.63 3.55 21.09
CA GLY A 51 4.65 2.94 20.19
C GLY A 51 4.80 3.42 18.75
N LEU A 52 5.04 4.72 18.54
CA LEU A 52 5.30 5.30 17.22
C LEU A 52 6.63 4.83 16.63
N MET A 53 7.67 4.62 17.44
CA MET A 53 8.90 3.99 16.98
C MET A 53 8.67 2.54 16.52
N ALA A 54 7.85 1.76 17.23
CA ALA A 54 7.46 0.42 16.79
C ALA A 54 6.60 0.46 15.51
N ALA A 55 5.66 1.41 15.41
CA ALA A 55 4.89 1.65 14.19
C ALA A 55 5.80 1.95 12.99
N GLN A 56 6.84 2.77 13.17
CA GLN A 56 7.83 3.04 12.13
C GLN A 56 8.55 1.74 11.70
N ARG A 57 8.96 0.88 12.64
CA ARG A 57 9.57 -0.42 12.30
C ARG A 57 8.63 -1.30 11.47
N LEU A 58 7.32 -1.28 11.76
CA LEU A 58 6.32 -1.96 10.93
C LEU A 58 6.26 -1.36 9.52
N LEU A 59 6.22 -0.03 9.37
CA LEU A 59 6.19 0.61 8.05
C LEU A 59 7.43 0.26 7.21
N LEU A 60 8.62 0.25 7.81
CA LEU A 60 9.86 -0.14 7.12
C LEU A 60 9.81 -1.60 6.66
N ARG A 61 9.27 -2.50 7.50
CA ARG A 61 9.01 -3.89 7.13
C ARG A 61 8.08 -4.00 5.92
N GLU A 62 7.02 -3.19 5.89
CA GLU A 62 6.04 -3.12 4.80
C GLU A 62 6.50 -2.27 3.61
N ARG A 63 7.81 -1.98 3.51
CA ARG A 63 8.45 -1.22 2.42
C ARG A 63 7.95 0.23 2.24
N ILE A 64 7.50 0.85 3.33
CA ILE A 64 7.12 2.27 3.38
C ILE A 64 8.26 3.04 4.05
N PHE A 65 9.15 3.60 3.25
CA PHE A 65 10.42 4.18 3.73
C PHE A 65 10.37 5.67 4.03
N GLU A 66 9.46 6.42 3.40
CA GLU A 66 9.40 7.88 3.51
C GLU A 66 8.00 8.37 3.89
N ALA A 67 7.96 9.51 4.57
CA ALA A 67 6.73 10.18 5.01
C ALA A 67 5.72 10.38 3.88
N GLN A 68 6.20 10.83 2.71
CA GLN A 68 5.36 11.09 1.55
C GLN A 68 4.69 9.82 1.00
N ASN A 69 5.29 8.65 1.24
CA ASN A 69 4.79 7.35 0.76
C ASN A 69 3.84 6.69 1.76
N ILE A 70 3.59 7.29 2.93
CA ILE A 70 2.60 6.78 3.87
C ILE A 70 1.19 6.90 3.24
N PRO A 71 0.43 5.79 3.12
CA PRO A 71 -0.95 5.78 2.66
C PRO A 71 -1.86 6.74 3.43
N TYR A 72 -2.02 6.49 4.73
CA TYR A 72 -2.84 7.29 5.64
C TYR A 72 -2.00 7.71 6.85
N THR A 73 -1.65 8.99 6.92
CA THR A 73 -0.99 9.56 8.10
C THR A 73 -1.89 9.48 9.34
N THR A 74 -3.20 9.59 9.15
CA THR A 74 -4.24 9.42 10.19
C THR A 74 -4.24 8.03 10.81
N GLN A 75 -3.93 6.97 10.06
CA GLN A 75 -3.87 5.60 10.57
C GLN A 75 -2.65 5.37 11.49
N LEU A 76 -1.63 6.23 11.43
CA LEU A 76 -0.47 6.15 12.32
C LEU A 76 -0.84 6.45 13.78
N ILE A 77 -1.89 7.23 14.01
CA ILE A 77 -2.39 7.56 15.35
C ILE A 77 -2.82 6.28 16.09
N PRO A 78 -3.82 5.51 15.62
CA PRO A 78 -4.19 4.26 16.27
C PRO A 78 -3.07 3.22 16.18
N LEU A 79 -2.28 3.16 15.10
CA LEU A 79 -1.17 2.21 15.02
C LEU A 79 -0.15 2.44 16.15
N GLY A 80 0.27 3.69 16.38
CA GLY A 80 1.17 4.04 17.47
C GLY A 80 0.60 3.66 18.83
N VAL A 81 -0.67 3.97 19.07
CA VAL A 81 -1.35 3.61 20.33
C VAL A 81 -1.48 2.10 20.51
N ILE A 82 -1.85 1.36 19.46
CA ILE A 82 -1.91 -0.10 19.51
C ILE A 82 -0.53 -0.68 19.83
N CYS A 83 0.53 -0.17 19.18
CA CYS A 83 1.91 -0.54 19.48
C CYS A 83 2.28 -0.26 20.96
N SER A 84 1.87 0.87 21.53
CA SER A 84 2.04 1.16 22.96
C SER A 84 1.31 0.16 23.87
N ILE A 85 0.10 -0.26 23.48
CA ILE A 85 -0.72 -1.21 24.25
C ILE A 85 -0.13 -2.62 24.20
N VAL A 86 0.36 -3.07 23.03
CA VAL A 86 0.93 -4.41 22.90
C VAL A 86 2.33 -4.52 23.52
N GLY A 87 3.08 -3.41 23.58
CA GLY A 87 4.41 -3.34 24.19
C GLY A 87 5.41 -4.28 23.51
N GLU A 88 6.24 -4.97 24.31
CA GLU A 88 7.27 -5.91 23.85
C GLU A 88 6.73 -7.06 22.97
N ARG A 89 5.43 -7.40 23.09
CA ARG A 89 4.82 -8.40 22.20
C ARG A 89 4.84 -7.96 20.73
N PHE A 90 5.02 -6.67 20.44
CA PHE A 90 5.23 -6.18 19.08
C PHE A 90 6.33 -6.95 18.36
N GLU A 91 7.39 -7.40 19.03
CA GLU A 91 8.50 -8.07 18.35
C GLU A 91 8.15 -9.47 17.83
N GLN A 92 7.05 -10.07 18.30
CA GLN A 92 6.56 -11.37 17.87
C GLN A 92 6.02 -11.34 16.43
N GLU A 93 6.45 -12.31 15.62
CA GLU A 93 6.06 -12.40 14.20
C GLU A 93 4.54 -12.43 13.99
N ALA A 94 3.82 -13.23 14.77
CA ALA A 94 2.35 -13.33 14.71
C ALA A 94 1.65 -11.98 15.00
N VAL A 95 2.22 -11.17 15.89
CA VAL A 95 1.70 -9.84 16.24
C VAL A 95 1.93 -8.88 15.08
N LYS A 96 3.16 -8.83 14.54
CA LYS A 96 3.49 -7.99 13.38
C LYS A 96 2.62 -8.37 12.16
N ALA A 97 2.37 -9.66 11.94
CA ALA A 97 1.50 -10.14 10.86
C ALA A 97 0.04 -9.68 11.01
N LYS A 98 -0.54 -9.76 12.21
CA LYS A 98 -1.88 -9.22 12.49
C LYS A 98 -1.94 -7.70 12.30
N LEU A 99 -0.92 -6.97 12.79
CA LEU A 99 -0.83 -5.53 12.60
C LEU A 99 -0.72 -5.15 11.13
N ALA A 100 0.10 -5.85 10.34
CA ALA A 100 0.20 -5.64 8.90
C ALA A 100 -1.13 -5.90 8.19
N ARG A 101 -1.82 -7.01 8.52
CA ARG A 101 -3.16 -7.30 7.97
C ARG A 101 -4.17 -6.21 8.29
N TRP A 102 -4.24 -5.77 9.54
CA TRP A 102 -5.10 -4.65 9.94
C TRP A 102 -4.73 -3.36 9.21
N TYR A 103 -3.44 -3.06 9.10
CA TYR A 103 -2.94 -1.89 8.41
C TYR A 103 -3.41 -1.88 6.95
N TRP A 104 -3.17 -2.96 6.22
CA TRP A 104 -3.55 -3.11 4.82
C TRP A 104 -5.06 -3.13 4.60
N CYS A 105 -5.85 -3.72 5.51
CA CYS A 105 -7.31 -3.61 5.48
C CYS A 105 -7.78 -2.16 5.62
N GLY A 106 -7.12 -1.37 6.46
CA GLY A 106 -7.35 0.07 6.58
C GLY A 106 -7.05 0.85 5.30
N VAL A 107 -5.92 0.54 4.66
CA VAL A 107 -5.45 1.20 3.43
C VAL A 107 -6.36 0.86 2.24
N PHE A 108 -6.56 -0.42 1.95
CA PHE A 108 -7.32 -0.85 0.77
C PHE A 108 -8.83 -0.78 0.97
N GLY A 109 -9.32 -0.89 2.22
CA GLY A 109 -10.69 -0.52 2.57
C GLY A 109 -10.96 0.99 2.55
N GLN A 110 -9.92 1.81 2.36
CA GLN A 110 -9.98 3.28 2.34
C GLN A 110 -10.64 3.89 3.60
N LEU A 111 -10.36 3.28 4.76
CA LEU A 111 -11.11 3.49 6.00
C LEU A 111 -10.65 4.70 6.84
N TYR A 112 -9.54 5.34 6.46
CA TYR A 112 -8.88 6.39 7.24
C TYR A 112 -8.82 7.77 6.53
N GLY A 113 -9.63 7.98 5.48
CA GLY A 113 -9.66 9.23 4.72
C GLY A 113 -10.45 10.38 5.37
N SER A 114 -11.53 10.09 6.11
CA SER A 114 -12.40 11.12 6.72
C SER A 114 -13.06 10.62 8.01
N ALA A 115 -13.31 11.53 8.97
CA ALA A 115 -14.07 11.29 10.22
C ALA A 115 -13.63 10.04 11.01
N THR A 116 -12.34 9.98 11.34
CA THR A 116 -11.68 8.74 11.80
C THR A 116 -11.55 8.58 13.31
N GLU A 117 -11.85 9.60 14.13
CA GLU A 117 -11.63 9.55 15.59
C GLU A 117 -12.41 8.40 16.26
N GLY A 118 -13.65 8.16 15.84
CA GLY A 118 -14.43 7.01 16.32
C GLY A 118 -13.79 5.68 15.93
N ARG A 119 -13.22 5.59 14.71
CA ARG A 119 -12.48 4.41 14.25
C ARG A 119 -11.21 4.20 15.07
N PHE A 120 -10.47 5.26 15.37
CA PHE A 120 -9.28 5.18 16.22
C PHE A 120 -9.60 4.55 17.58
N ALA A 121 -10.70 5.00 18.20
CA ALA A 121 -11.19 4.45 19.46
C ALA A 121 -11.58 2.96 19.34
N PHE A 122 -12.29 2.57 18.28
CA PHE A 122 -12.62 1.16 18.06
C PHE A 122 -11.37 0.30 17.85
N ASP A 123 -10.43 0.73 17.01
CA ASP A 123 -9.22 -0.04 16.72
C ASP A 123 -8.28 -0.15 17.92
N ALA A 124 -8.13 0.93 18.70
CA ALA A 124 -7.32 0.92 19.91
C ALA A 124 -7.80 -0.11 20.95
N VAL A 125 -9.09 -0.46 20.92
CA VAL A 125 -9.67 -1.52 21.78
C VAL A 125 -9.64 -2.88 21.09
N GLN A 126 -10.14 -2.96 19.86
CA GLN A 126 -10.38 -4.24 19.17
C GLN A 126 -9.09 -4.90 18.71
N VAL A 127 -8.10 -4.15 18.22
CA VAL A 127 -6.88 -4.73 17.65
C VAL A 127 -6.02 -5.41 18.73
N PRO A 128 -5.75 -4.80 19.91
CA PRO A 128 -5.04 -5.49 20.97
C PRO A 128 -5.76 -6.75 21.48
N VAL A 129 -7.10 -6.72 21.56
CA VAL A 129 -7.92 -7.89 21.94
C VAL A 129 -7.78 -9.00 20.91
N TRP A 130 -7.89 -8.68 19.62
CA TRP A 130 -7.69 -9.63 18.52
C TRP A 130 -6.28 -10.23 18.52
N ILE A 131 -5.26 -9.41 18.77
CA ILE A 131 -3.88 -9.87 18.91
C ILE A 131 -3.76 -10.90 20.04
N GLY A 132 -4.47 -10.69 21.15
CA GLY A 132 -4.57 -11.62 22.27
C GLY A 132 -5.45 -12.86 22.04
N GLY A 133 -6.02 -13.05 20.84
CA GLY A 133 -6.85 -14.22 20.50
C GLY A 133 -8.36 -13.96 20.52
N GLY A 134 -8.81 -12.72 20.69
CA GLY A 134 -10.22 -12.35 20.59
C GLY A 134 -10.74 -12.22 19.15
N GLU A 135 -11.93 -11.64 19.03
CA GLU A 135 -12.66 -11.40 17.77
C GLU A 135 -11.90 -10.51 16.77
N GLU A 136 -12.16 -10.73 15.48
CA GLU A 136 -11.54 -9.92 14.41
C GLU A 136 -12.05 -8.47 14.44
N PRO A 137 -11.17 -7.45 14.35
CA PRO A 137 -11.57 -6.04 14.42
C PRO A 137 -12.46 -5.66 13.25
N ARG A 138 -13.37 -4.72 13.49
CA ARG A 138 -14.28 -4.19 12.47
C ARG A 138 -13.54 -3.69 11.23
N THR A 139 -12.39 -3.05 11.40
CA THR A 139 -11.55 -2.56 10.28
C THR A 139 -11.10 -3.68 9.36
N VAL A 140 -10.84 -4.89 9.87
CA VAL A 140 -10.47 -6.07 9.05
C VAL A 140 -11.73 -6.68 8.44
N ARG A 141 -12.75 -6.94 9.25
CA ARG A 141 -13.99 -7.60 8.82
C ARG A 141 -14.74 -6.82 7.74
N ASP A 142 -14.82 -5.49 7.86
CA ASP A 142 -15.61 -4.65 6.96
C ASP A 142 -14.79 -4.16 5.74
N ALA A 143 -13.46 -4.37 5.71
CA ALA A 143 -12.63 -3.97 4.58
C ALA A 143 -13.03 -4.71 3.30
N SER A 144 -13.16 -3.98 2.20
CA SER A 144 -13.40 -4.51 0.86
C SER A 144 -12.73 -3.61 -0.16
N PHE A 145 -12.41 -4.16 -1.32
CA PHE A 145 -11.81 -3.43 -2.43
C PHE A 145 -12.53 -3.82 -3.72
N ALA A 146 -12.99 -2.83 -4.50
CA ALA A 146 -13.66 -3.08 -5.77
C ALA A 146 -12.62 -3.13 -6.91
N PRO A 147 -12.63 -4.14 -7.82
CA PRO A 147 -11.64 -4.24 -8.89
C PRO A 147 -11.48 -2.98 -9.75
N VAL A 148 -12.61 -2.36 -10.14
CA VAL A 148 -12.64 -1.14 -10.95
C VAL A 148 -11.98 0.07 -10.27
N ARG A 149 -11.77 0.01 -8.95
CA ARG A 149 -11.01 1.03 -8.20
C ARG A 149 -9.59 1.18 -8.73
N LEU A 150 -9.00 0.13 -9.30
CA LEU A 150 -7.68 0.18 -9.94
C LEU A 150 -7.62 1.22 -11.07
N LEU A 151 -8.70 1.39 -11.85
CA LEU A 151 -8.75 2.37 -12.95
C LEU A 151 -8.91 3.81 -12.47
N SER A 152 -9.71 4.02 -11.43
CA SER A 152 -9.92 5.36 -10.84
C SER A 152 -8.76 5.84 -9.96
N MET A 153 -7.83 4.96 -9.57
CA MET A 153 -6.62 5.35 -8.84
C MET A 153 -5.60 6.00 -9.76
N GLN A 154 -5.73 7.31 -9.99
CA GLN A 154 -4.86 8.06 -10.91
C GLN A 154 -3.87 9.00 -10.20
N SER A 155 -4.18 9.41 -8.97
CA SER A 155 -3.38 10.35 -8.18
C SER A 155 -2.47 9.63 -7.20
N ARG A 156 -1.21 10.09 -7.14
CA ARG A 156 -0.19 9.61 -6.19
C ARG A 156 -0.49 9.97 -4.74
N LEU A 157 -1.41 10.90 -4.51
CA LEU A 157 -1.86 11.28 -3.17
C LEU A 157 -2.84 10.24 -2.57
N SER A 158 -3.43 9.36 -3.39
CA SER A 158 -4.34 8.33 -2.92
C SER A 158 -3.64 7.32 -2.01
N ALA A 159 -4.23 7.03 -0.85
CA ALA A 159 -3.68 6.08 0.11
C ALA A 159 -3.54 4.68 -0.50
N ALA A 160 -4.60 4.18 -1.15
CA ALA A 160 -4.58 2.88 -1.82
C ALA A 160 -3.58 2.82 -2.98
N TYR A 161 -3.31 3.96 -3.63
CA TYR A 161 -2.26 4.05 -4.65
C TYR A 161 -0.88 3.85 -4.03
N LYS A 162 -0.57 4.59 -2.95
CA LYS A 162 0.70 4.45 -2.23
C LYS A 162 0.87 3.03 -1.66
N GLY A 163 -0.21 2.46 -1.14
CA GLY A 163 -0.22 1.10 -0.64
C GLY A 163 0.13 0.07 -1.71
N LEU A 164 -0.43 0.20 -2.92
CA LEU A 164 -0.10 -0.71 -4.02
C LEU A 164 1.37 -0.61 -4.45
N MET A 165 1.95 0.59 -4.42
CA MET A 165 3.38 0.79 -4.70
C MET A 165 4.26 0.11 -3.66
N ALA A 166 3.91 0.24 -2.38
CA ALA A 166 4.61 -0.48 -1.31
C ALA A 166 4.48 -2.01 -1.45
N LEU A 167 3.32 -2.54 -1.84
CA LEU A 167 3.16 -3.98 -2.11
C LEU A 167 3.99 -4.46 -3.31
N LEU A 168 4.14 -3.65 -4.35
CA LEU A 168 5.03 -3.97 -5.48
C LEU A 168 6.50 -4.03 -5.04
N LEU A 169 6.94 -3.08 -4.21
CA LEU A 169 8.28 -3.13 -3.60
C LEU A 169 8.44 -4.36 -2.71
N GLN A 170 7.42 -4.72 -1.93
CA GLN A 170 7.43 -5.91 -1.07
C GLN A 170 7.50 -7.21 -1.87
N LYS A 171 6.91 -7.26 -3.08
CA LYS A 171 7.02 -8.39 -4.00
C LYS A 171 8.42 -8.56 -4.59
N GLY A 172 9.31 -7.59 -4.41
CA GLY A 172 10.69 -7.63 -4.90
C GLY A 172 10.84 -7.03 -6.30
N SER A 173 10.11 -5.94 -6.59
CA SER A 173 10.24 -5.20 -7.85
C SER A 173 11.70 -4.82 -8.13
N LEU A 174 12.23 -5.26 -9.27
CA LEU A 174 13.58 -4.96 -9.74
C LEU A 174 13.58 -3.79 -10.74
N ASP A 175 14.64 -2.98 -10.78
CA ASP A 175 14.77 -1.93 -11.80
C ASP A 175 14.97 -2.53 -13.21
N PHE A 176 14.28 -1.98 -14.22
CA PHE A 176 14.31 -2.56 -15.58
C PHE A 176 15.69 -2.48 -16.24
N VAL A 177 16.48 -1.45 -15.93
CA VAL A 177 17.77 -1.20 -16.59
C VAL A 177 18.92 -1.80 -15.79
N GLY A 178 18.93 -1.61 -14.47
CA GLY A 178 19.97 -2.13 -13.58
C GLY A 178 19.77 -3.58 -13.15
N GLY A 179 18.53 -4.04 -13.06
CA GLY A 179 18.18 -5.35 -12.48
C GLY A 179 18.31 -5.41 -10.95
N ASP A 180 18.64 -4.29 -10.32
CA ASP A 180 18.84 -4.18 -8.87
C ASP A 180 17.50 -4.23 -8.12
N SER A 181 17.55 -4.82 -6.92
CA SER A 181 16.44 -4.78 -5.96
C SER A 181 16.27 -3.37 -5.41
N ILE A 182 15.02 -2.92 -5.32
CA ILE A 182 14.68 -1.66 -4.67
C ILE A 182 14.56 -1.89 -3.17
N GLU A 183 15.66 -1.66 -2.44
CA GLU A 183 15.75 -1.88 -1.00
C GLU A 183 15.79 -0.58 -0.21
N LEU A 184 15.60 -0.64 1.11
CA LEU A 184 15.64 0.54 1.99
C LEU A 184 16.95 1.33 1.83
N THR A 185 18.08 0.63 1.73
CA THR A 185 19.42 1.22 1.64
C THR A 185 19.65 1.95 0.33
N THR A 186 19.03 1.50 -0.76
CA THR A 186 19.20 2.07 -2.10
C THR A 186 18.07 3.00 -2.51
N TYR A 187 16.92 2.96 -1.81
CA TYR A 187 15.69 3.65 -2.22
C TYR A 187 15.89 5.15 -2.49
N SER A 188 16.52 5.86 -1.55
CA SER A 188 16.73 7.31 -1.65
C SER A 188 17.76 7.67 -2.73
N GLU A 189 18.78 6.85 -2.92
CA GLU A 189 19.85 7.08 -3.91
C GLU A 189 19.38 6.82 -5.33
N LEU A 190 18.52 5.81 -5.50
CA LEU A 190 17.96 5.39 -6.78
C LEU A 190 16.96 6.38 -7.37
N GLY A 191 16.50 7.35 -6.57
CA GLY A 191 15.52 8.36 -6.98
C GLY A 191 14.26 7.71 -7.54
N ILE A 192 13.75 6.68 -6.86
CA ILE A 192 12.59 5.90 -7.29
C ILE A 192 11.39 6.81 -7.43
N ASP A 193 10.80 6.80 -8.62
CA ASP A 193 9.61 7.58 -8.92
C ASP A 193 8.60 6.70 -9.69
N ILE A 194 7.34 7.07 -9.63
CA ILE A 194 6.26 6.25 -10.19
C ILE A 194 5.91 6.75 -11.59
N HIS A 195 6.18 5.90 -12.58
CA HIS A 195 6.07 6.24 -13.99
C HIS A 195 5.14 5.29 -14.74
N HIS A 196 4.67 5.75 -15.90
CA HIS A 196 3.82 4.94 -16.77
C HIS A 196 4.64 3.84 -17.46
N VAL A 197 4.11 2.62 -17.47
CA VAL A 197 4.74 1.50 -18.20
C VAL A 197 4.50 1.65 -19.70
N PHE A 198 3.25 1.81 -20.14
CA PHE A 198 2.95 2.38 -21.45
C PHE A 198 3.03 3.91 -21.37
N PRO A 199 4.01 4.57 -22.01
CA PRO A 199 4.23 6.00 -21.81
C PRO A 199 3.06 6.84 -22.27
N LYS A 200 2.81 7.96 -21.57
CA LYS A 200 1.73 8.90 -21.90
C LYS A 200 1.74 9.33 -23.37
N LYS A 201 2.92 9.65 -23.93
CA LYS A 201 3.06 10.08 -25.34
C LYS A 201 2.56 8.99 -26.30
N HIS A 202 2.96 7.74 -26.08
CA HIS A 202 2.50 6.59 -26.86
C HIS A 202 0.98 6.41 -26.73
N CYS A 203 0.44 6.44 -25.51
CA CYS A 203 -0.98 6.24 -25.25
C CYS A 203 -1.86 7.32 -25.91
N LEU A 204 -1.42 8.58 -25.89
CA LEU A 204 -2.10 9.67 -26.60
C LEU A 204 -2.07 9.46 -28.12
N GLY A 205 -0.94 9.01 -28.67
CA GLY A 205 -0.83 8.70 -30.10
C GLY A 205 -1.75 7.56 -30.56
N LYS A 206 -1.89 6.54 -29.72
CA LYS A 206 -2.81 5.39 -29.94
C LYS A 206 -4.27 5.69 -29.56
N LYS A 207 -4.56 6.87 -28.99
CA LYS A 207 -5.89 7.28 -28.51
C LYS A 207 -6.49 6.33 -27.47
N TYR A 208 -5.66 5.74 -26.61
CA TYR A 208 -6.16 4.90 -25.52
C TYR A 208 -6.98 5.73 -24.51
N PRO A 209 -8.00 5.13 -23.86
CA PRO A 209 -8.81 5.83 -22.86
C PRO A 209 -7.95 6.34 -21.71
N ARG A 210 -8.14 7.62 -21.35
CA ARG A 210 -7.37 8.28 -20.28
C ARG A 210 -7.48 7.56 -18.94
N GLU A 211 -8.67 7.06 -18.61
CA GLU A 211 -8.90 6.30 -17.39
C GLU A 211 -8.05 5.03 -17.30
N LYS A 212 -7.79 4.35 -18.41
CA LYS A 212 -6.96 3.16 -18.48
C LYS A 212 -5.47 3.52 -18.41
N TRP A 213 -4.97 4.35 -19.32
CA TRP A 213 -3.52 4.61 -19.37
C TRP A 213 -3.04 5.45 -18.20
N ASN A 214 -3.90 6.26 -17.58
CA ASN A 214 -3.56 7.03 -16.40
C ASN A 214 -3.95 6.36 -15.08
N SER A 215 -4.43 5.11 -15.09
CA SER A 215 -4.69 4.32 -13.88
C SER A 215 -3.41 3.97 -13.11
N VAL A 216 -3.55 3.34 -11.95
CA VAL A 216 -2.40 2.78 -11.21
C VAL A 216 -1.89 1.50 -11.90
N VAL A 217 -2.73 0.79 -12.65
CA VAL A 217 -2.38 -0.45 -13.34
C VAL A 217 -1.25 -0.21 -14.35
N ASN A 218 -1.29 0.92 -15.05
CA ASN A 218 -0.25 1.31 -15.98
C ASN A 218 0.93 2.04 -15.30
N LYS A 219 1.17 1.87 -14.00
CA LYS A 219 2.26 2.54 -13.30
C LYS A 219 3.12 1.59 -12.47
N ALA A 220 4.41 1.90 -12.40
CA ALA A 220 5.40 1.11 -11.66
C ALA A 220 6.39 2.04 -10.94
N PRO A 221 6.91 1.64 -9.77
CA PRO A 221 8.06 2.30 -9.15
C PRO A 221 9.31 2.00 -9.99
N LEU A 222 9.92 3.01 -10.58
CA LEU A 222 11.08 2.88 -11.48
C LEU A 222 12.14 3.92 -11.13
N THR A 223 13.40 3.59 -11.39
CA THR A 223 14.48 4.57 -11.20
C THR A 223 14.39 5.70 -12.22
N ALA A 224 14.99 6.86 -11.90
CA ALA A 224 15.12 7.95 -12.85
C ALA A 224 15.89 7.55 -14.12
N LYS A 225 16.83 6.60 -14.01
CA LYS A 225 17.58 6.03 -15.15
C LYS A 225 16.62 5.25 -16.07
N THR A 226 15.83 4.35 -15.52
CA THR A 226 14.82 3.59 -16.26
C THR A 226 13.78 4.48 -16.90
N ASN A 227 13.29 5.51 -16.19
CA ASN A 227 12.34 6.46 -16.76
C ASN A 227 12.90 7.18 -18.00
N ARG A 228 14.18 7.59 -17.98
CA ARG A 228 14.85 8.16 -19.16
C ARG A 228 15.00 7.16 -20.30
N ALA A 229 15.24 5.88 -20.00
CA ALA A 229 15.33 4.84 -21.01
C ALA A 229 13.98 4.59 -21.71
N ILE A 230 12.89 4.56 -20.94
CA ILE A 230 11.50 4.41 -21.42
C ILE A 230 11.09 5.59 -22.32
N GLY A 231 11.31 6.82 -21.85
CA GLY A 231 10.97 8.02 -22.61
C GLY A 231 9.48 8.08 -23.01
N GLY A 232 9.21 8.26 -24.30
CA GLY A 232 7.85 8.37 -24.85
C GLY A 232 7.49 7.29 -25.88
N SER A 233 8.32 6.25 -26.02
CA SER A 233 8.23 5.23 -27.06
C SER A 233 7.22 4.13 -26.71
N ALA A 234 6.92 3.25 -27.67
CA ALA A 234 6.17 2.04 -27.36
C ALA A 234 6.98 1.11 -26.44
N PRO A 235 6.33 0.27 -25.62
CA PRO A 235 7.02 -0.76 -24.86
C PRO A 235 7.94 -1.66 -25.65
N SER A 236 7.50 -2.19 -26.79
CA SER A 236 8.34 -2.97 -27.70
C SER A 236 9.67 -2.26 -28.02
N ASP A 237 9.61 -0.98 -28.37
CA ASP A 237 10.77 -0.15 -28.72
C ASP A 237 11.72 0.07 -27.54
N TYR A 238 11.20 0.48 -26.38
CA TYR A 238 12.07 0.80 -25.24
C TYR A 238 12.66 -0.48 -24.62
N LEU A 239 11.96 -1.60 -24.65
CA LEU A 239 12.49 -2.88 -24.14
C LEU A 239 13.68 -3.33 -24.99
N ALA A 240 13.56 -3.30 -26.32
CA ALA A 240 14.67 -3.61 -27.22
C ALA A 240 15.88 -2.68 -27.01
N LYS A 241 15.61 -1.39 -26.72
CA LYS A 241 16.67 -0.43 -26.37
C LYS A 241 17.34 -0.77 -25.04
N ILE A 242 16.58 -1.15 -24.01
CA ILE A 242 17.10 -1.54 -22.69
C ILE A 242 18.01 -2.76 -22.85
N GLU A 243 17.55 -3.82 -23.51
CA GLU A 243 18.33 -5.05 -23.77
C GLU A 243 19.68 -4.73 -24.43
N LYS A 244 19.64 -3.91 -25.49
CA LYS A 244 20.86 -3.49 -26.21
C LYS A 244 21.78 -2.63 -25.35
N SER A 245 21.24 -1.68 -24.59
CA SER A 245 22.05 -0.70 -23.83
C SER A 245 22.62 -1.25 -22.52
N SER A 246 21.93 -2.19 -21.89
CA SER A 246 22.35 -2.84 -20.64
C SER A 246 23.07 -4.18 -20.87
N ALA A 247 23.22 -4.61 -22.13
CA ALA A 247 23.69 -5.96 -22.48
C ALA A 247 22.92 -7.06 -21.73
N MET A 248 21.61 -6.86 -21.55
CA MET A 248 20.75 -7.75 -20.78
C MET A 248 20.06 -8.76 -21.71
N ALA A 249 20.10 -10.04 -21.34
CA ALA A 249 19.38 -11.08 -22.07
C ALA A 249 17.86 -10.85 -22.01
N PRO A 250 17.10 -11.07 -23.10
CA PRO A 250 15.65 -10.89 -23.13
C PRO A 250 14.90 -11.63 -22.01
N GLU A 251 15.35 -12.85 -21.67
CA GLU A 251 14.77 -13.69 -20.63
C GLU A 251 14.94 -13.05 -19.25
N ARG A 252 16.09 -12.40 -19.01
CA ARG A 252 16.35 -11.69 -17.75
C ARG A 252 15.46 -10.46 -17.62
N LEU A 253 15.25 -9.71 -18.70
CA LEU A 253 14.32 -8.59 -18.69
C LEU A 253 12.88 -9.07 -18.44
N ASP A 254 12.49 -10.21 -19.01
CA ASP A 254 11.18 -10.82 -18.75
C ASP A 254 11.01 -11.22 -17.28
N GLU A 255 12.03 -11.78 -16.64
CA GLU A 255 12.03 -12.03 -15.19
C GLU A 255 11.83 -10.74 -14.39
N ILE A 256 12.56 -9.68 -14.73
CA ILE A 256 12.44 -8.37 -14.08
C ILE A 256 11.02 -7.82 -14.25
N LEU A 257 10.44 -7.86 -15.45
CA LEU A 257 9.07 -7.41 -15.71
C LEU A 257 8.05 -8.16 -14.84
N ARG A 258 8.21 -9.47 -14.66
CA ARG A 258 7.32 -10.27 -13.81
C ARG A 258 7.35 -9.85 -12.34
N THR A 259 8.46 -9.30 -11.83
CA THR A 259 8.54 -8.76 -10.46
C THR A 259 7.58 -7.59 -10.22
N HIS A 260 7.13 -6.92 -11.29
CA HIS A 260 6.16 -5.82 -11.28
C HIS A 260 4.73 -6.25 -11.59
N MET A 261 4.46 -7.56 -11.63
CA MET A 261 3.21 -8.16 -12.12
C MET A 261 2.91 -7.81 -13.58
N ILE A 262 3.95 -7.68 -14.41
CA ILE A 262 3.81 -7.40 -15.84
C ILE A 262 3.97 -8.70 -16.64
N ASP A 263 3.04 -8.95 -17.56
CA ASP A 263 3.18 -9.98 -18.58
C ASP A 263 4.14 -9.50 -19.69
N PRO A 264 5.32 -10.12 -19.83
CA PRO A 264 6.30 -9.69 -20.84
C PRO A 264 5.81 -9.86 -22.26
N VAL A 265 5.00 -10.88 -22.55
CA VAL A 265 4.48 -11.14 -23.90
C VAL A 265 3.52 -10.03 -24.31
N ALA A 266 2.59 -9.66 -23.42
CA ALA A 266 1.67 -8.56 -23.68
C ALA A 266 2.41 -7.23 -23.85
N LEU A 267 3.44 -6.98 -23.02
CA LEU A 267 4.21 -5.75 -23.09
C LEU A 267 5.05 -5.66 -24.37
N ARG A 268 5.74 -6.73 -24.77
CA ARG A 268 6.57 -6.76 -25.99
C ARG A 268 5.76 -6.62 -27.28
N ASN A 269 4.50 -7.03 -27.27
CA ASN A 269 3.59 -6.88 -28.41
C ASN A 269 2.77 -5.57 -28.39
N ASP A 270 3.08 -4.65 -27.48
CA ASP A 270 2.31 -3.42 -27.24
C ASP A 270 0.80 -3.67 -27.04
N ALA A 271 0.44 -4.86 -26.54
CA ALA A 271 -0.94 -5.32 -26.38
C ALA A 271 -1.57 -4.69 -25.13
N PHE A 272 -1.92 -3.41 -25.23
CA PHE A 272 -2.31 -2.56 -24.10
C PHE A 272 -3.45 -3.12 -23.25
N ASP A 273 -4.56 -3.56 -23.86
CA ASP A 273 -5.69 -4.10 -23.10
C ASP A 273 -5.35 -5.44 -22.42
N THR A 274 -4.60 -6.32 -23.10
CA THR A 274 -4.10 -7.58 -22.51
C THR A 274 -3.18 -7.30 -21.32
N PHE A 275 -2.23 -6.38 -21.47
CA PHE A 275 -1.36 -5.92 -20.39
C PHE A 275 -2.18 -5.40 -19.21
N LEU A 276 -3.15 -4.52 -19.45
CA LEU A 276 -3.95 -3.91 -18.40
C LEU A 276 -4.70 -4.98 -17.61
N ARG A 277 -5.32 -5.94 -18.30
CA ARG A 277 -6.10 -7.02 -17.69
C ARG A 277 -5.23 -7.97 -16.88
N HIS A 278 -4.14 -8.49 -17.46
CA HIS A 278 -3.25 -9.42 -16.77
C HIS A 278 -2.61 -8.77 -15.55
N ARG A 279 -2.16 -7.52 -15.69
CA ARG A 279 -1.57 -6.78 -14.58
C ARG A 279 -2.61 -6.45 -13.51
N ALA A 280 -3.82 -6.04 -13.88
CA ALA A 280 -4.88 -5.77 -12.92
C ALA A 280 -5.18 -7.01 -12.07
N ALA A 281 -5.29 -8.20 -12.68
CA ALA A 281 -5.47 -9.45 -11.95
C ALA A 281 -4.32 -9.67 -10.94
N GLY A 282 -3.06 -9.56 -11.36
CA GLY A 282 -1.91 -9.71 -10.47
C GLY A 282 -1.86 -8.69 -9.32
N LEU A 283 -2.26 -7.44 -9.57
CA LEU A 283 -2.34 -6.40 -8.55
C LEU A 283 -3.44 -6.69 -7.52
N LEU A 284 -4.57 -7.26 -7.95
CA LEU A 284 -5.61 -7.72 -7.01
C LEU A 284 -5.09 -8.85 -6.14
N ASP A 285 -4.32 -9.79 -6.68
CA ASP A 285 -3.74 -10.88 -5.88
C ASP A 285 -2.78 -10.35 -4.78
N LEU A 286 -2.07 -9.25 -5.03
CA LEU A 286 -1.26 -8.59 -4.01
C LEU A 286 -2.13 -8.00 -2.90
N ILE A 287 -3.24 -7.34 -3.26
CA ILE A 287 -4.20 -6.78 -2.30
C ILE A 287 -4.83 -7.90 -1.46
N GLU A 288 -5.21 -9.01 -2.08
CA GLU A 288 -5.80 -10.17 -1.39
C GLU A 288 -4.82 -10.78 -0.39
N ARG A 289 -3.55 -10.97 -0.78
CA ARG A 289 -2.50 -11.45 0.12
C ARG A 289 -2.27 -10.52 1.31
N ALA A 290 -2.18 -9.21 1.05
CA ALA A 290 -1.89 -8.22 2.10
C ALA A 290 -3.04 -8.06 3.10
N THR A 291 -4.28 -8.14 2.63
CA THR A 291 -5.48 -8.01 3.47
C THR A 291 -5.96 -9.33 4.07
N GLY A 292 -5.53 -10.46 3.49
CA GLY A 292 -6.07 -11.79 3.82
C GLY A 292 -7.56 -11.91 3.47
N LYS A 293 -8.02 -11.23 2.41
CA LYS A 293 -9.42 -11.21 1.99
C LYS A 293 -9.52 -11.34 0.48
N ALA A 294 -10.47 -12.13 0.00
CA ALA A 294 -10.79 -12.21 -1.42
C ALA A 294 -11.38 -10.88 -1.91
N VAL A 295 -10.97 -10.44 -3.10
CA VAL A 295 -11.59 -9.33 -3.81
C VAL A 295 -12.79 -9.87 -4.58
N VAL A 296 -13.98 -9.46 -4.17
CA VAL A 296 -15.24 -9.86 -4.82
C VAL A 296 -15.44 -9.06 -6.11
N GLY A 297 -16.09 -9.66 -7.11
CA GLY A 297 -16.49 -8.99 -8.35
C GLY A 297 -15.40 -8.95 -9.43
N ARG A 298 -14.37 -9.81 -9.34
CA ARG A 298 -13.31 -9.92 -10.38
C ARG A 298 -13.84 -10.34 -11.75
N ASP A 299 -14.98 -11.01 -11.76
CA ASP A 299 -15.72 -11.50 -12.92
C ASP A 299 -17.09 -10.82 -13.09
N SER A 300 -17.38 -9.78 -12.31
CA SER A 300 -18.64 -9.04 -12.44
C SER A 300 -18.75 -8.40 -13.81
N GLU A 301 -19.98 -8.17 -14.27
CA GLU A 301 -20.25 -7.47 -15.53
C GLU A 301 -19.55 -6.10 -15.58
N GLU A 302 -19.57 -5.36 -14.48
CA GLU A 302 -18.86 -4.07 -14.35
C GLU A 302 -17.35 -4.22 -14.60
N THR A 303 -16.71 -5.23 -14.00
CA THR A 303 -15.28 -5.49 -14.17
C THR A 303 -14.97 -5.95 -15.60
N VAL A 304 -15.78 -6.85 -16.15
CA VAL A 304 -15.62 -7.34 -17.53
C VAL A 304 -15.74 -6.18 -18.52
N ASN A 305 -16.72 -5.29 -18.34
CA ASN A 305 -16.90 -4.10 -19.17
C ASN A 305 -15.72 -3.13 -19.06
N ALA A 306 -15.20 -2.92 -17.84
CA ALA A 306 -14.09 -2.00 -17.59
C ALA A 306 -12.73 -2.49 -18.15
N PHE A 307 -12.45 -3.80 -18.05
CA PHE A 307 -11.16 -4.39 -18.43
C PHE A 307 -11.18 -5.18 -19.75
N GLY A 308 -12.35 -5.35 -20.38
CA GLY A 308 -12.52 -6.19 -21.57
C GLY A 308 -12.46 -7.70 -21.27
N GLY A 309 -12.64 -8.10 -20.01
CA GLY A 309 -12.61 -9.49 -19.59
C GLY A 309 -12.51 -9.65 -18.06
N SER A 310 -12.75 -10.88 -17.59
CA SER A 310 -12.62 -11.21 -16.16
C SER A 310 -11.18 -11.05 -15.67
N LEU A 311 -11.04 -10.67 -14.39
CA LEU A 311 -9.78 -10.55 -13.66
C LEU A 311 -9.53 -11.74 -12.72
N VAL A 312 -10.28 -12.84 -12.86
CA VAL A 312 -9.96 -14.08 -12.13
C VAL A 312 -8.59 -14.57 -12.60
N ALA A 313 -7.77 -15.04 -11.65
CA ALA A 313 -6.40 -15.43 -11.94
C ALA A 313 -6.37 -16.52 -13.02
N ASN A 314 -5.82 -16.19 -14.19
CA ASN A 314 -5.20 -17.20 -15.03
C ASN A 314 -3.87 -17.52 -14.35
N ALA A 315 -3.56 -18.81 -14.17
CA ALA A 315 -2.34 -19.30 -13.56
C ALA A 315 -1.09 -18.77 -14.31
N ILE A 316 -0.66 -17.54 -14.01
CA ILE A 316 0.70 -17.12 -14.25
C ILE A 316 1.46 -17.80 -13.14
N ALA A 317 2.10 -18.92 -13.49
CA ALA A 317 2.88 -19.75 -12.60
C ALA A 317 3.68 -18.88 -11.64
N THR A 318 3.26 -18.86 -10.38
CA THR A 318 4.07 -18.36 -9.28
C THR A 318 5.24 -19.32 -9.17
N MET A 319 6.37 -19.01 -9.81
CA MET A 319 7.61 -19.64 -9.43
C MET A 319 7.96 -19.21 -7.99
N PRO A 320 8.49 -20.15 -7.19
CA PRO A 320 8.58 -20.05 -5.73
C PRO A 320 9.38 -18.85 -5.22
#